data_AF-A0A4Q8Y9V2-F1
#
_entry.id   AF-A0A4Q8Y9V2-F1
#
_cell.length_a   1.000
_cell.length_b   1.000
_cell.length_c   1.000
_cell.angle_alpha   90.00
_cell.angle_beta   90.00
_cell.angle_gamma   90.00
#
_symmetry.space_group_name_H-M   'P 1'
#
loop_
_entity.id
_entity.type
_entity.pdbx_description
1 polymer ?
#
loop_
_entity_poly.entity_id
_entity_poly.type
_entity_poly.pdbx_seq_one_letter_code
_entity_poly.pdbx_strand_id
1 'polypeptide(L)' 'MDSKRPFEIAECQQAAKGLKSSWQDMAGSEALIRALVAERNGDTPLALFWTEVHRALCQEANAF' A
#
# COMPACT_ATOMS: atom_id res chain seq x y z
N MET A 1 17.42 13.49 -9.14
CA MET A 1 16.86 12.49 -10.05
C MET A 1 15.44 12.22 -9.57
N ASP A 2 14.43 12.64 -10.32
CA ASP A 2 13.06 12.17 -10.11
C ASP A 2 13.05 10.66 -10.33
N SER A 3 13.18 9.91 -9.23
CA SER A 3 12.95 8.48 -9.24
C SER A 3 11.48 8.31 -9.61
N LYS A 4 11.21 8.04 -10.89
CA LYS A 4 9.86 7.73 -11.38
C LYS A 4 9.38 6.53 -10.58
N ARG A 5 8.59 6.80 -9.54
CA ARG A 5 7.85 5.76 -8.85
C ARG A 5 7.05 5.03 -9.95
N PRO A 6 7.02 3.69 -9.94
CA PRO A 6 6.31 2.94 -10.98
C PRO A 6 4.78 3.10 -10.91
N PHE A 7 4.28 3.94 -10.00
CA PHE A 7 2.89 4.19 -9.70
C PHE A 7 2.71 5.63 -9.18
N GLU A 8 1.50 6.15 -9.31
CA GLU A 8 1.12 7.45 -8.77
C GLU A 8 0.65 7.34 -7.31
N ILE A 9 0.82 8.41 -6.53
CA ILE A 9 0.34 8.45 -5.13
C ILE A 9 -1.19 8.31 -5.08
N ALA A 10 -1.90 8.88 -6.07
CA ALA A 10 -3.35 8.77 -6.17
C ALA A 10 -3.83 7.32 -6.31
N GLU A 11 -3.08 6.48 -7.03
CA GLU A 11 -3.37 5.05 -7.17
C GLU A 11 -3.25 4.32 -5.84
N CYS A 12 -2.22 4.66 -5.04
CA CYS A 12 -2.03 4.09 -3.71
C CYS A 12 -3.16 4.48 -2.75
N GLN A 13 -3.63 5.74 -2.80
CA GLN A 13 -4.76 6.21 -2.00
C GLN A 13 -6.07 5.53 -2.41
N GLN A 14 -6.30 5.36 -3.72
CA GLN A 14 -7.48 4.67 -4.21
C GLN A 14 -7.48 3.19 -3.79
N ALA A 15 -6.32 2.53 -3.90
CA ALA A 15 -6.16 1.15 -3.45
C ALA A 15 -6.34 1.02 -1.93
N ALA A 16 -5.83 1.96 -1.14
CA ALA A 16 -6.06 2.03 0.31
C ALA A 16 -7.54 2.09 0.65
N LYS A 17 -8.32 2.96 -0.01
CA LYS A 17 -9.79 3.04 0.15
C LYS A 17 -10.47 1.71 -0.17
N GLY A 18 -10.11 1.07 -1.28
CA GLY A 18 -10.66 -0.23 -1.67
C GLY A 18 -10.28 -1.37 -0.71
N LEU A 19 -9.07 -1.33 -0.16
CA LEU A 19 -8.62 -2.30 0.84
C LEU A 19 -9.38 -2.11 2.15
N LYS A 20 -9.54 -0.87 2.60
CA LYS A 20 -10.28 -0.51 3.82
C LYS A 20 -11.76 -0.92 3.73
N SER A 21 -12.40 -0.75 2.57
CA SER A 21 -13.79 -1.20 2.40
C SER A 21 -13.94 -2.73 2.43
N SER A 22 -12.92 -3.46 1.96
CA SER A 22 -12.97 -4.93 1.83
C SER A 22 -12.50 -5.67 3.08
N TRP A 23 -11.51 -5.11 3.80
CA TRP A 23 -10.81 -5.75 4.92
C TRP A 23 -10.97 -5.02 6.25
N GLN A 24 -11.59 -3.83 6.25
CA GLN A 24 -11.86 -3.02 7.44
C GLN A 24 -10.57 -2.84 8.27
N ASP A 25 -10.60 -3.20 9.56
CA ASP A 25 -9.47 -3.06 10.48
C ASP A 25 -8.25 -3.90 10.07
N MET A 26 -8.45 -4.94 9.25
CA MET A 26 -7.35 -5.78 8.75
C MET A 26 -6.65 -5.21 7.51
N ALA A 27 -7.14 -4.10 6.94
CA ALA A 27 -6.60 -3.56 5.70
C ALA A 27 -5.10 -3.24 5.79
N GLY A 28 -4.62 -2.73 6.94
CA GLY A 28 -3.20 -2.49 7.16
C GLY A 28 -2.37 -3.77 7.08
N SER A 29 -2.77 -4.81 7.81
CA SER A 29 -2.10 -6.12 7.79
C SER A 29 -2.10 -6.74 6.40
N GLU A 30 -3.21 -6.65 5.67
CA GLU A 30 -3.32 -7.18 4.31
C GLU A 30 -2.37 -6.45 3.34
N ALA A 31 -2.33 -5.11 3.38
CA ALA A 31 -1.40 -4.33 2.55
C ALA A 31 0.06 -4.72 2.83
N LEU A 32 0.43 -4.88 4.11
CA LEU A 32 1.78 -5.27 4.50
C LEU A 32 2.12 -6.70 4.03
N ILE A 33 1.21 -7.65 4.17
CA ILE A 33 1.41 -9.04 3.71
C ILE A 33 1.62 -9.06 2.19
N ARG A 34 0.83 -8.31 1.43
CA ARG A 34 1.00 -8.21 -0.03
C ARG A 34 2.35 -7.61 -0.43
N ALA A 35 2.83 -6.60 0.30
CA ALA A 35 4.16 -6.03 0.09
C ALA A 35 5.26 -7.09 0.30
N LEU A 36 5.22 -7.81 1.42
CA LEU A 36 6.20 -8.84 1.75
C LEU A 36 6.18 -10.02 0.76
N VAL A 37 5.00 -10.44 0.31
CA VAL A 37 4.86 -11.49 -0.70
C VAL A 37 5.43 -11.06 -2.04
N ALA A 38 5.19 -9.81 -2.46
CA ALA A 38 5.76 -9.27 -3.69
C ALA A 38 7.29 -9.17 -3.61
N GLU A 39 7.83 -8.70 -2.48
CA GLU A 39 9.27 -8.62 -2.25
C GLU A 39 9.92 -10.01 -2.29
N ARG A 40 9.34 -11.00 -1.62
CA ARG A 40 9.80 -12.40 -1.66
C ARG A 40 9.84 -12.95 -3.10
N ASN A 41 8.90 -12.55 -3.94
CA ASN A 41 8.81 -13.00 -5.32
C ASN A 41 9.71 -12.18 -6.28
N GLY A 42 10.45 -11.19 -5.78
CA GLY A 42 11.30 -10.32 -6.60
C GLY A 42 10.55 -9.24 -7.38
N ASP A 43 9.27 -9.01 -7.08
CA ASP A 43 8.45 -7.96 -7.71
C ASP A 43 8.57 -6.65 -6.94
N THR A 44 9.70 -5.97 -7.13
CA THR A 44 10.01 -4.71 -6.44
C THR A 44 8.98 -3.60 -6.70
N PRO A 45 8.50 -3.36 -7.93
CA PRO A 45 7.45 -2.36 -8.17
C PRO A 45 6.18 -2.61 -7.35
N LEU A 46 5.71 -3.86 -7.31
CA LEU A 46 4.51 -4.23 -6.58
C LEU A 46 4.73 -4.18 -5.05
N ALA A 47 5.91 -4.56 -4.57
CA ALA A 47 6.27 -4.43 -3.16
C ALA A 47 6.24 -2.97 -2.69
N LEU A 48 6.83 -2.07 -3.49
CA LEU A 48 6.83 -0.63 -3.21
C LEU A 48 5.41 -0.05 -3.24
N PHE A 49 4.57 -0.48 -4.20
CA PHE A 49 3.18 -0.06 -4.28
C PHE A 49 2.41 -0.40 -3.00
N TRP A 50 2.44 -1.66 -2.57
CA TRP A 50 1.73 -2.08 -1.36
C TRP A 50 2.29 -1.47 -0.08
N THR A 51 3.60 -1.16 -0.06
CA THR A 51 4.23 -0.41 1.05
C THR A 51 3.65 1.01 1.16
N GLU A 52 3.45 1.71 0.04
CA GLU A 52 2.83 3.04 0.05
C GLU A 52 1.33 2.99 0.37
N VAL A 53 0.61 1.95 -0.09
CA VAL A 53 -0.79 1.70 0.33
C VAL A 53 -0.88 1.50 1.84
N HIS A 54 0.01 0.68 2.42
CA HIS A 54 0.09 0.48 3.87
C HIS A 54 0.36 1.80 4.60
N ARG A 55 1.31 2.60 4.11
CA ARG A 55 1.61 3.92 4.70
C ARG A 55 0.39 4.84 4.68
N ALA A 56 -0.35 4.89 3.57
CA ALA A 56 -1.57 5.70 3.45
C ALA A 56 -2.63 5.27 4.48
N LEU A 57 -2.83 3.97 4.68
CA LEU A 57 -3.75 3.44 5.69
C LEU A 57 -3.34 3.82 7.13
N CYS A 58 -2.05 3.75 7.45
CA CYS A 58 -1.55 4.16 8.77
C CYS A 58 -1.67 5.67 9.02
N GLN A 59 -1.51 6.51 7.99
CA GLN A 59 -1.69 7.95 8.11
C GLN A 59 -3.15 8.33 8.39
N GLU A 60 -4.11 7.63 7.77
CA GLU A 60 -5.53 7.81 8.09
C GLU A 60 -5.87 7.38 9.53
N ALA A 61 -5.25 6.31 10.04
CA ALA A 61 -5.48 5.85 11.40
C ALA A 61 -4.96 6.84 12.46
N ASN A 62 -3.91 7.60 12.15
CA ASN A 62 -3.32 8.60 13.05
C ASN A 62 -3.95 10.01 12.90
N ALA A 63 -4.98 10.18 12.06
CA ALA A 63 -5.65 11.47 11.83
C ALA A 63 -6.83 11.75 12.80
N PHE A 64 -7.01 10.90 13.80
CA PHE A 64 -8.02 11.00 14.86
C PHE A 64 -7.35 11.03 16.24
#